data_AF-A0A969DQP4-F1
#
_entry.id   AF-A0A969DQP4-F1
#
_cell.length_a   1.000
_cell.length_b   1.000
_cell.length_c   1.000
_cell.angle_alpha   90.00
_cell.angle_beta   90.00
_cell.angle_gamma   90.00
#
_symmetry.space_group_name_H-M   'P 1'
#
loop_
_entity.id
_entity.type
_entity.pdbx_description
1 polymer ?
#
loop_
_entity_poly.entity_id
_entity_poly.type
_entity_poly.pdbx_seq_one_letter_code
_entity_poly.pdbx_strand_id
1 'polypeptide(L)'
;MLVTLLFGSGLFFAAIRLTPHPPTEELKRASSAISSAKSVIADASSRQLLRQAEADYDAALSAWKLENAKWILLRDYSITRSKAQEAESKAQNARHAGIKDKSNIRLQLAVAIDSIERHIAYYRPLWKSLPVQGPENKRYEKSLMLFYEAKLANENKDYHTSHKKIKQAAQTMQEATKALENTLANYFRQFPEWQSVAEKTIKESKQDRAILIDKFAAKCLLYKKVS
;
A
#
# COMPACT_ATOMS: atom_id res chain seq x y z
N MET A 1 -50.12 -5.01 -60.80
CA MET A 1 -48.68 -5.24 -60.48
C MET A 1 -47.99 -4.05 -59.84
N LEU A 2 -48.21 -2.80 -60.29
CA LEU A 2 -47.51 -1.63 -59.70
C LEU A 2 -47.93 -1.32 -58.25
N VAL A 3 -49.23 -1.44 -57.92
CA VAL A 3 -49.77 -1.22 -56.56
C VAL A 3 -49.28 -2.28 -55.57
N THR A 4 -49.18 -3.55 -56.00
CA THR A 4 -48.64 -4.65 -55.19
C THR A 4 -47.14 -4.50 -54.93
N LEU A 5 -46.37 -3.96 -55.89
CA LEU A 5 -44.95 -3.63 -55.72
C LEU A 5 -44.74 -2.46 -54.75
N LEU A 6 -45.58 -1.42 -54.82
CA LEU A 6 -45.55 -0.28 -53.90
C LEU A 6 -45.89 -0.71 -52.46
N PHE A 7 -46.94 -1.52 -52.26
CA PHE A 7 -47.27 -2.06 -50.93
C PHE A 7 -46.17 -2.98 -50.37
N GLY A 8 -45.58 -3.83 -51.21
CA GLY A 8 -44.45 -4.68 -50.79
C GLY A 8 -43.21 -3.87 -50.38
N SER A 9 -42.89 -2.79 -51.11
CA SER A 9 -41.78 -1.90 -50.77
C SER A 9 -42.03 -1.07 -49.49
N GLY A 10 -43.27 -0.64 -49.26
CA GLY A 10 -43.67 0.08 -48.05
C GLY A 10 -43.63 -0.79 -46.80
N LEU A 11 -44.10 -2.04 -46.90
CA LEU A 11 -43.99 -3.03 -45.82
C LEU A 11 -42.54 -3.37 -45.49
N PHE A 12 -41.68 -3.45 -46.51
CA PHE A 12 -40.24 -3.69 -46.33
C PHE A 12 -39.54 -2.53 -45.61
N PHE A 13 -39.79 -1.28 -46.02
CA PHE A 13 -39.23 -0.09 -45.35
C PHE A 13 -39.74 0.06 -43.91
N ALA A 14 -41.02 -0.23 -43.66
CA ALA A 14 -41.58 -0.23 -42.31
C ALA A 14 -40.90 -1.30 -41.43
N ALA A 15 -40.69 -2.51 -41.95
CA ALA A 15 -40.03 -3.58 -41.23
C ALA A 15 -38.59 -3.21 -40.81
N ILE A 16 -37.82 -2.56 -41.69
CA ILE A 16 -36.46 -2.09 -41.36
C ILE A 16 -36.49 -1.02 -40.24
N ARG A 17 -37.40 -0.05 -40.32
CA ARG A 17 -37.54 1.01 -39.30
C ARG A 17 -37.96 0.48 -37.93
N LEU A 18 -38.78 -0.57 -37.90
CA LEU A 18 -39.21 -1.25 -36.68
C LEU A 18 -38.20 -2.27 -36.16
N THR A 19 -37.11 -2.53 -36.88
CA THR A 19 -36.13 -3.53 -36.46
C THR A 19 -35.31 -3.00 -35.26
N PRO A 20 -35.30 -3.72 -34.13
CA PRO A 20 -34.51 -3.35 -32.96
C PRO A 20 -33.02 -3.34 -33.31
N HIS A 21 -32.34 -2.21 -33.07
CA HIS A 21 -30.91 -2.09 -33.35
C HIS A 21 -30.09 -2.76 -32.23
N PRO A 22 -29.11 -3.63 -32.57
CA PRO A 22 -28.30 -4.31 -31.57
C PRO A 22 -27.37 -3.32 -30.84
N PRO A 23 -27.20 -3.47 -29.51
CA PRO A 23 -26.46 -2.53 -28.66
C PRO A 23 -24.94 -2.77 -28.74
N THR A 24 -24.40 -2.75 -29.96
CA THR A 24 -23.00 -3.06 -30.25
C THR A 24 -22.05 -2.00 -29.69
N GLU A 25 -22.43 -0.73 -29.74
CA GLU A 25 -21.64 0.37 -29.19
C GLU A 25 -21.60 0.32 -27.66
N GLU A 26 -22.71 0.03 -26.99
CA GLU A 26 -22.76 -0.11 -25.53
C GLU A 26 -21.87 -1.27 -25.06
N LEU A 27 -21.91 -2.42 -25.74
CA LEU A 27 -21.02 -3.55 -25.43
C LEU A 27 -19.55 -3.20 -25.65
N LYS A 28 -19.24 -2.47 -26.73
CA LYS A 28 -17.86 -2.02 -27.01
C LYS A 28 -17.35 -1.04 -25.95
N ARG A 29 -18.18 -0.08 -25.53
CA ARG A 29 -17.84 0.86 -24.45
C ARG A 29 -17.61 0.12 -23.14
N ALA A 30 -18.50 -0.81 -22.76
CA ALA A 30 -18.35 -1.62 -21.56
C ALA A 30 -17.04 -2.44 -21.58
N SER A 31 -16.74 -3.12 -22.67
CA SER A 31 -15.50 -3.89 -22.83
C SER A 31 -14.24 -3.01 -22.73
N SER A 32 -14.25 -1.84 -23.36
CA SER A 32 -13.16 -0.86 -23.29
C SER A 32 -12.98 -0.31 -21.87
N ALA A 33 -14.07 -0.03 -21.17
CA ALA A 33 -14.05 0.44 -19.78
C ALA A 33 -13.50 -0.62 -18.84
N ILE A 34 -13.90 -1.89 -18.98
CA ILE A 34 -13.39 -3.03 -18.19
C ILE A 34 -11.88 -3.18 -18.42
N SER A 35 -11.44 -3.14 -19.68
CA SER A 35 -10.02 -3.25 -20.04
C SER A 35 -9.20 -2.11 -19.43
N SER A 36 -9.74 -0.89 -19.48
CA SER A 36 -9.11 0.29 -18.89
C SER A 36 -9.04 0.19 -17.36
N ALA A 37 -10.10 -0.32 -16.71
CA ALA A 37 -10.14 -0.52 -15.27
C ALA A 37 -9.10 -1.54 -14.79
N LYS A 38 -8.93 -2.66 -15.50
CA LYS A 38 -7.94 -3.71 -15.18
C LYS A 38 -6.51 -3.16 -15.03
N SER A 39 -6.16 -2.13 -15.77
CA SER A 39 -4.81 -1.54 -15.74
C SER A 39 -4.49 -0.70 -14.49
N VAL A 40 -5.50 -0.32 -13.69
CA VAL A 40 -5.32 0.64 -12.57
C VAL A 40 -5.79 0.09 -11.21
N ILE A 41 -6.14 -1.19 -11.15
CA ILE A 41 -6.63 -1.80 -9.92
C ILE A 41 -5.50 -1.96 -8.90
N ALA A 42 -5.76 -1.47 -7.70
CA ALA A 42 -4.81 -1.50 -6.58
C ALA A 42 -5.45 -2.10 -5.32
N ASP A 43 -6.70 -1.74 -5.01
CA ASP A 43 -7.35 -2.10 -3.75
C ASP A 43 -8.49 -3.14 -3.91
N ALA A 44 -8.85 -3.79 -2.80
CA ALA A 44 -9.98 -4.71 -2.68
C ALA A 44 -11.31 -4.09 -3.14
N SER A 45 -11.58 -2.81 -2.85
CA SER A 45 -12.82 -2.15 -3.28
C SER A 45 -12.90 -2.02 -4.81
N SER A 46 -11.82 -1.54 -5.44
CA SER A 46 -11.73 -1.44 -6.91
C SER A 46 -11.83 -2.81 -7.60
N ARG A 47 -11.31 -3.87 -6.96
CA ARG A 47 -11.46 -5.27 -7.42
C ARG A 47 -12.90 -5.75 -7.38
N GLN A 48 -13.64 -5.43 -6.31
CA GLN A 48 -15.03 -5.82 -6.19
C GLN A 48 -15.89 -5.16 -7.27
N LEU A 49 -15.71 -3.87 -7.52
CA LEU A 49 -16.42 -3.15 -8.59
C LEU A 49 -16.09 -3.72 -9.97
N LEU A 50 -14.82 -4.06 -10.23
CA LEU A 50 -14.46 -4.71 -11.50
C LEU A 50 -15.17 -6.06 -11.67
N ARG A 51 -15.19 -6.91 -10.64
CA ARG A 51 -15.87 -8.21 -10.70
C ARG A 51 -17.36 -8.06 -10.99
N GLN A 52 -18.00 -7.06 -10.40
CA GLN A 52 -19.40 -6.76 -10.69
C GLN A 52 -19.60 -6.29 -12.13
N ALA A 53 -18.69 -5.46 -12.66
CA ALA A 53 -18.73 -5.02 -14.06
C ALA A 53 -18.56 -6.21 -15.03
N GLU A 54 -17.65 -7.14 -14.75
CA GLU A 54 -17.47 -8.37 -15.53
C GLU A 54 -18.72 -9.24 -15.51
N ALA A 55 -19.31 -9.45 -14.33
CA ALA A 55 -20.55 -10.22 -14.19
C ALA A 55 -21.73 -9.61 -14.96
N ASP A 56 -21.89 -8.28 -14.93
CA ASP A 56 -22.94 -7.61 -15.72
C ASP A 56 -22.66 -7.67 -17.22
N TYR A 57 -21.39 -7.60 -17.63
CA TYR A 57 -21.00 -7.74 -19.04
C TYR A 57 -21.29 -9.16 -19.56
N ASP A 58 -20.96 -10.19 -18.79
CA ASP A 58 -21.27 -11.58 -19.12
C ASP A 58 -22.79 -11.82 -19.20
N ALA A 59 -23.56 -11.19 -18.30
CA ALA A 59 -25.02 -11.20 -18.36
C ALA A 59 -25.53 -10.48 -19.63
N ALA A 60 -24.92 -9.35 -20.01
CA ALA A 60 -25.26 -8.63 -21.24
C ALA A 60 -25.02 -9.49 -22.49
N LEU A 61 -23.87 -10.16 -22.57
CA LEU A 61 -23.53 -11.06 -23.68
C LEU A 61 -24.48 -12.26 -23.76
N SER A 62 -24.85 -12.82 -22.60
CA SER A 62 -25.81 -13.93 -22.52
C SER A 62 -27.20 -13.51 -23.01
N ALA A 63 -27.68 -12.34 -22.56
CA ALA A 63 -28.93 -11.76 -23.05
C ALA A 63 -28.87 -11.47 -24.56
N TRP A 64 -27.75 -10.91 -25.04
CA TRP A 64 -27.56 -10.62 -26.47
C TRP A 64 -27.65 -11.88 -27.33
N LYS A 65 -27.03 -12.98 -26.88
CA LYS A 65 -27.08 -14.28 -27.54
C LYS A 65 -28.51 -14.83 -27.61
N LEU A 66 -29.28 -14.71 -26.52
CA LEU A 66 -30.67 -15.16 -26.48
C LEU A 66 -31.55 -14.36 -27.44
N GLU A 67 -31.40 -13.04 -27.48
CA GLU A 67 -32.15 -12.19 -28.41
C GLU A 67 -31.77 -12.45 -29.87
N ASN A 68 -30.50 -12.73 -30.15
CA ASN A 68 -30.05 -13.06 -31.51
C ASN A 68 -30.62 -14.40 -32.02
N ALA A 69 -31.04 -15.31 -31.13
CA ALA A 69 -31.70 -16.56 -31.50
C ALA A 69 -33.18 -16.37 -31.87
N LYS A 70 -33.80 -15.23 -31.51
CA LYS A 70 -35.18 -14.92 -31.86
C LYS A 70 -35.29 -14.40 -33.30
N TRP A 71 -36.50 -14.52 -33.86
CA TRP A 71 -36.85 -13.91 -35.13
C TRP A 71 -36.69 -12.38 -35.08
N ILE A 72 -36.24 -11.77 -36.19
CA ILE A 72 -35.70 -10.39 -36.22
C ILE A 72 -36.63 -9.33 -35.61
N LEU A 73 -37.95 -9.44 -35.80
CA LEU A 73 -38.90 -8.45 -35.27
C LEU A 73 -39.32 -8.70 -33.80
N LEU A 74 -38.98 -9.87 -33.23
CA LEU A 74 -39.32 -10.23 -31.84
C LEU A 74 -38.15 -10.00 -30.87
N ARG A 75 -37.06 -9.40 -31.35
CA ARG A 75 -35.88 -9.13 -30.52
C ARG A 75 -36.14 -7.96 -29.60
N ASP A 76 -35.67 -8.03 -28.37
CA ASP A 76 -35.61 -6.90 -27.46
C ASP A 76 -34.26 -6.84 -26.76
N TYR A 77 -33.44 -5.89 -27.16
CA TYR A 77 -32.11 -5.69 -26.59
C TYR A 77 -32.09 -4.77 -25.36
N SER A 78 -33.24 -4.44 -24.77
CA SER A 78 -33.35 -3.57 -23.59
C SER A 78 -32.49 -4.08 -22.42
N ILE A 79 -32.56 -5.37 -22.12
CA ILE A 79 -31.78 -6.03 -21.05
C ILE A 79 -30.28 -5.99 -21.38
N THR A 80 -29.90 -6.33 -22.61
CA THR A 80 -28.50 -6.26 -23.06
C THR A 80 -27.94 -4.85 -22.90
N ARG A 81 -28.69 -3.82 -23.34
CA ARG A 81 -28.28 -2.42 -23.24
C ARG A 81 -28.12 -2.01 -21.78
N SER A 82 -29.11 -2.30 -20.93
CA SER A 82 -29.08 -1.97 -19.51
C SER A 82 -27.86 -2.60 -18.83
N LYS A 83 -27.63 -3.89 -19.04
CA LYS A 83 -26.49 -4.61 -18.45
C LYS A 83 -25.13 -4.13 -18.96
N ALA A 84 -25.02 -3.79 -20.25
CA ALA A 84 -23.81 -3.19 -20.80
C ALA A 84 -23.53 -1.81 -20.19
N GLN A 85 -24.55 -0.97 -19.99
CA GLN A 85 -24.41 0.34 -19.34
C GLN A 85 -24.04 0.21 -17.85
N GLU A 86 -24.63 -0.73 -17.12
CA GLU A 86 -24.25 -1.04 -15.73
C GLU A 86 -22.79 -1.49 -15.64
N ALA A 87 -22.35 -2.37 -16.55
CA ALA A 87 -20.97 -2.83 -16.64
C ALA A 87 -20.00 -1.67 -16.94
N GLU A 88 -20.34 -0.80 -17.91
CA GLU A 88 -19.57 0.40 -18.23
C GLU A 88 -19.41 1.30 -17.01
N SER A 89 -20.51 1.64 -16.34
CA SER A 89 -20.52 2.52 -15.17
C SER A 89 -19.70 1.94 -14.01
N LYS A 90 -19.90 0.65 -13.68
CA LYS A 90 -19.14 -0.03 -12.63
C LYS A 90 -17.65 -0.09 -12.95
N ALA A 91 -17.27 -0.35 -14.21
CA ALA A 91 -15.88 -0.36 -14.63
C ALA A 91 -15.24 1.04 -14.53
N GLN A 92 -15.95 2.10 -14.94
CA GLN A 92 -15.48 3.49 -14.79
C GLN A 92 -15.28 3.86 -13.32
N ASN A 93 -16.22 3.48 -12.44
CA ASN A 93 -16.11 3.69 -11.00
C ASN A 93 -14.93 2.91 -10.41
N ALA A 94 -14.72 1.65 -10.81
CA ALA A 94 -13.57 0.84 -10.41
C ALA A 94 -12.24 1.53 -10.80
N ARG A 95 -12.16 2.05 -12.02
CA ARG A 95 -10.99 2.79 -12.51
C ARG A 95 -10.76 4.07 -11.70
N HIS A 96 -11.80 4.87 -11.48
CA HIS A 96 -11.68 6.12 -10.72
C HIS A 96 -11.24 5.85 -9.28
N ALA A 97 -11.83 4.83 -8.63
CA ALA A 97 -11.43 4.37 -7.31
C ALA A 97 -9.95 3.93 -7.29
N GLY A 98 -9.51 3.14 -8.28
CA GLY A 98 -8.11 2.71 -8.40
C GLY A 98 -7.12 3.86 -8.59
N ILE A 99 -7.47 4.86 -9.40
CA ILE A 99 -6.65 6.07 -9.59
C ILE A 99 -6.52 6.85 -8.27
N LYS A 100 -7.66 7.09 -7.61
CA LYS A 100 -7.71 7.84 -6.35
C LYS A 100 -6.93 7.12 -5.25
N ASP A 101 -7.09 5.81 -5.14
CA ASP A 101 -6.34 4.99 -4.20
C ASP A 101 -4.83 5.06 -4.46
N LYS A 102 -4.40 4.91 -5.71
CA LYS A 102 -2.98 5.07 -6.08
C LYS A 102 -2.43 6.45 -5.70
N SER A 103 -3.19 7.53 -5.90
CA SER A 103 -2.76 8.86 -5.46
C SER A 103 -2.68 8.99 -3.94
N ASN A 104 -3.64 8.42 -3.21
CA ASN A 104 -3.65 8.43 -1.76
C ASN A 104 -2.48 7.63 -1.18
N ILE A 105 -2.22 6.43 -1.69
CA ILE A 105 -1.08 5.60 -1.28
C ILE A 105 0.22 6.35 -1.51
N ARG A 106 0.39 7.03 -2.65
CA ARG A 106 1.59 7.83 -2.91
C ARG A 106 1.79 8.96 -1.90
N LEU A 107 0.71 9.67 -1.55
CA LEU A 107 0.78 10.75 -0.57
C LEU A 107 1.08 10.20 0.85
N GLN A 108 0.42 9.12 1.24
CA GLN A 108 0.69 8.44 2.51
C GLN A 108 2.13 7.91 2.59
N LEU A 109 2.64 7.33 1.49
CA LEU A 109 4.03 6.88 1.38
C LEU A 109 5.02 8.03 1.54
N ALA A 110 4.78 9.17 0.87
CA ALA A 110 5.66 10.33 0.96
C ALA A 110 5.75 10.84 2.41
N VAL A 111 4.62 10.98 3.09
CA VAL A 111 4.56 11.40 4.49
C VAL A 111 5.24 10.37 5.40
N ALA A 112 5.00 9.08 5.19
CA ALA A 112 5.59 8.01 5.99
C ALA A 112 7.11 7.92 5.82
N ILE A 113 7.62 8.05 4.58
CA ILE A 113 9.04 8.07 4.28
C ILE A 113 9.71 9.26 4.97
N ASP A 114 9.18 10.47 4.80
CA ASP A 114 9.70 11.69 5.41
C ASP A 114 9.70 11.59 6.96
N SER A 115 8.63 11.06 7.54
CA SER A 115 8.56 10.81 8.99
C SER A 115 9.64 9.84 9.48
N ILE A 116 9.86 8.74 8.75
CA ILE A 116 10.89 7.76 9.12
C ILE A 116 12.28 8.34 8.91
N GLU A 117 12.53 9.10 7.85
CA GLU A 117 13.83 9.75 7.62
C GLU A 117 14.19 10.69 8.75
N ARG A 118 13.24 11.51 9.21
CA ARG A 118 13.43 12.36 10.40
C ARG A 118 13.73 11.53 11.65
N HIS A 119 13.00 10.43 11.86
CA HIS A 119 13.24 9.52 12.99
C HIS A 119 14.65 8.94 12.96
N ILE A 120 15.08 8.43 11.80
CA ILE A 120 16.44 7.90 11.60
C ILE A 120 17.48 8.98 11.84
N ALA A 121 17.28 10.20 11.31
CA ALA A 121 18.21 11.31 11.48
C ALA A 121 18.39 11.68 12.96
N TYR A 122 17.31 11.67 13.74
CA TYR A 122 17.34 11.97 15.17
C TYR A 122 18.01 10.87 16.00
N TYR A 123 17.64 9.60 15.79
CA TYR A 123 18.13 8.50 16.65
C TYR A 123 19.48 7.90 16.19
N ARG A 124 19.88 8.05 14.93
CA ARG A 124 21.13 7.46 14.42
C ARG A 124 22.39 7.88 15.19
N PRO A 125 22.60 9.17 15.56
CA PRO A 125 23.75 9.56 16.38
C PRO A 125 23.76 8.85 17.73
N LEU A 126 22.60 8.78 18.41
CA LEU A 126 22.44 8.09 19.69
C LEU A 126 22.79 6.61 19.57
N TRP A 127 22.29 5.95 18.52
CA TRP A 127 22.54 4.53 18.27
C TRP A 127 24.02 4.22 18.03
N LYS A 128 24.76 5.15 17.39
CA LYS A 128 26.20 4.99 17.15
C LYS A 128 27.05 5.22 18.39
N SER A 129 26.62 6.09 19.29
CA SER A 129 27.37 6.41 20.52
C SER A 129 27.15 5.40 21.64
N LEU A 130 26.00 4.72 21.63
CA LEU A 130 25.63 3.81 22.71
C LEU A 130 26.15 2.40 22.42
N PRO A 131 26.67 1.68 23.43
CA PRO A 131 27.04 0.27 23.30
C PRO A 131 25.79 -0.62 23.30
N VAL A 132 24.85 -0.37 22.38
CA VAL A 132 23.62 -1.16 22.21
C VAL A 132 24.00 -2.46 21.52
N GLN A 133 24.40 -3.47 22.29
CA GLN A 133 24.64 -4.82 21.79
C GLN A 133 23.42 -5.71 22.09
N GLY A 134 23.01 -6.54 21.13
CA GLY A 134 21.97 -7.55 21.34
C GLY A 134 20.73 -7.42 20.42
N PRO A 135 19.57 -7.94 20.87
CA PRO A 135 18.36 -8.04 20.06
C PRO A 135 17.83 -6.70 19.54
N GLU A 136 17.97 -5.62 20.32
CA GLU A 136 17.44 -4.31 19.95
C GLU A 136 18.22 -3.67 18.80
N ASN A 137 19.54 -3.86 18.76
CA ASN A 137 20.34 -3.42 17.62
C ASN A 137 19.95 -4.19 16.35
N LYS A 138 19.71 -5.50 16.45
CA LYS A 138 19.24 -6.30 15.31
C LYS A 138 17.87 -5.82 14.80
N ARG A 139 16.97 -5.41 15.70
CA ARG A 139 15.66 -4.85 15.32
C ARG A 139 15.81 -3.51 14.62
N TYR A 140 16.65 -2.62 15.13
CA TYR A 140 16.93 -1.33 14.50
C TYR A 140 17.57 -1.49 13.12
N GLU A 141 18.58 -2.35 12.97
CA GLU A 141 19.16 -2.65 11.66
C GLU A 141 18.13 -3.26 10.69
N LYS A 142 17.27 -4.15 11.18
CA LYS A 142 16.17 -4.69 10.38
C LYS A 142 15.17 -3.61 9.96
N SER A 143 14.86 -2.64 10.81
CA SER A 143 13.95 -1.55 10.44
C SER A 143 14.56 -0.64 9.38
N LEU A 144 15.87 -0.36 9.47
CA LEU A 144 16.60 0.37 8.42
C LEU A 144 16.59 -0.39 7.09
N MET A 145 16.87 -1.69 7.11
CA MET A 145 16.82 -2.54 5.92
C MET A 145 15.43 -2.49 5.27
N LEU A 146 14.37 -2.73 6.04
CA LEU A 146 12.98 -2.66 5.55
C LEU A 146 12.64 -1.28 4.98
N PHE A 147 13.12 -0.21 5.61
CA PHE A 147 12.92 1.16 5.15
C PHE A 147 13.58 1.41 3.79
N TYR A 148 14.84 1.00 3.59
CA TYR A 148 15.51 1.18 2.31
C TYR A 148 14.89 0.31 1.20
N GLU A 149 14.49 -0.93 1.53
CA GLU A 149 13.72 -1.75 0.60
C GLU A 149 12.38 -1.11 0.22
N ALA A 150 11.72 -0.42 1.16
CA ALA A 150 10.50 0.34 0.89
C ALA A 150 10.74 1.53 -0.04
N LYS A 151 11.86 2.25 0.13
CA LYS A 151 12.27 3.35 -0.77
C LYS A 151 12.53 2.84 -2.18
N LEU A 152 13.29 1.76 -2.32
CA LEU A 152 13.58 1.14 -3.62
C LEU A 152 12.28 0.69 -4.33
N ALA A 153 11.35 0.07 -3.59
CA ALA A 153 10.05 -0.30 -4.13
C ALA A 153 9.24 0.93 -4.59
N ASN A 154 9.28 2.03 -3.85
CA ASN A 154 8.61 3.27 -4.22
C ASN A 154 9.21 3.90 -5.50
N GLU A 155 10.53 3.91 -5.62
CA GLU A 155 11.26 4.37 -6.81
C GLU A 155 10.87 3.54 -8.05
N ASN A 156 10.72 2.23 -7.88
CA ASN A 156 10.24 1.30 -8.90
C ASN A 156 8.72 1.36 -9.15
N LYS A 157 8.00 2.30 -8.52
CA LYS A 157 6.54 2.47 -8.60
C LYS A 157 5.73 1.27 -8.09
N ASP A 158 6.36 0.35 -7.36
CA ASP A 158 5.69 -0.71 -6.61
C ASP A 158 5.20 -0.16 -5.26
N TYR A 159 4.15 0.63 -5.33
CA TYR A 159 3.56 1.30 -4.16
C TYR A 159 2.97 0.32 -3.15
N HIS A 160 2.52 -0.85 -3.59
CA HIS A 160 1.95 -1.85 -2.69
C HIS A 160 3.03 -2.48 -1.80
N THR A 161 4.12 -2.94 -2.41
CA THR A 161 5.27 -3.48 -1.67
C THR A 161 5.90 -2.41 -0.79
N SER A 162 6.05 -1.19 -1.32
CA SER A 162 6.56 -0.06 -0.54
C SER A 162 5.70 0.21 0.71
N HIS A 163 4.39 0.30 0.55
CA HIS A 163 3.46 0.58 1.67
C HIS A 163 3.48 -0.52 2.73
N LYS A 164 3.58 -1.79 2.30
CA LYS A 164 3.73 -2.91 3.24
C LYS A 164 5.04 -2.81 4.04
N LYS A 165 6.16 -2.56 3.35
CA LYS A 165 7.49 -2.50 3.98
C LYS A 165 7.66 -1.27 4.87
N ILE A 166 7.13 -0.11 4.47
CA ILE A 166 7.18 1.12 5.28
C ILE A 166 6.46 0.93 6.62
N LYS A 167 5.30 0.27 6.60
CA LYS A 167 4.53 -0.03 7.81
C LYS A 167 5.29 -0.97 8.74
N GLN A 168 5.93 -2.00 8.19
CA GLN A 168 6.76 -2.93 8.95
C GLN A 168 8.01 -2.24 9.51
N ALA A 169 8.66 -1.36 8.73
CA ALA A 169 9.80 -0.57 9.17
C ALA A 169 9.42 0.35 10.32
N ALA A 170 8.32 1.10 10.19
CA ALA A 170 7.81 2.00 11.23
C ALA A 170 7.56 1.26 12.56
N GLN A 171 6.83 0.14 12.50
CA GLN A 171 6.54 -0.66 13.69
C GLN A 171 7.82 -1.19 14.35
N THR A 172 8.70 -1.83 13.56
CA THR A 172 9.94 -2.41 14.08
C THR A 172 10.84 -1.35 14.69
N MET A 173 10.89 -0.15 14.09
CA MET A 173 11.69 0.96 14.58
C MET A 173 11.11 1.57 15.86
N GLN A 174 9.80 1.70 15.97
CA GLN A 174 9.15 2.16 17.20
C GLN A 174 9.44 1.19 18.36
N GLU A 175 9.36 -0.11 18.11
CA GLU A 175 9.69 -1.15 19.11
C GLU A 175 11.14 -1.04 19.56
N ALA A 176 12.09 -0.95 18.62
CA ALA A 176 13.51 -0.80 18.93
C ALA A 176 13.78 0.50 19.72
N THR A 177 13.20 1.62 19.29
CA THR A 177 13.38 2.92 19.93
C THR A 177 12.87 2.91 21.37
N LYS A 178 11.67 2.37 21.60
CA LYS A 178 11.09 2.22 22.94
C LYS A 178 11.95 1.34 23.84
N ALA A 179 12.53 0.27 23.29
CA ALA A 179 13.45 -0.57 24.04
C ALA A 179 14.72 0.18 24.42
N LEU A 180 15.30 0.97 23.51
CA LEU A 180 16.46 1.82 23.80
C LEU A 180 16.16 2.84 24.90
N GLU A 181 15.02 3.53 24.82
CA GLU A 181 14.59 4.51 25.83
C GLU A 181 14.44 3.86 27.20
N ASN A 182 13.86 2.65 27.27
CA ASN A 182 13.78 1.89 28.52
C ASN A 182 15.17 1.49 29.05
N THR A 183 16.08 1.06 28.19
CA THR A 183 17.46 0.73 28.57
C THR A 183 18.17 1.96 29.15
N LEU A 184 18.04 3.12 28.50
CA LEU A 184 18.61 4.38 28.98
C LEU A 184 18.00 4.81 30.31
N ALA A 185 16.67 4.76 30.44
CA ALA A 185 15.98 5.12 31.68
C ALA A 185 16.41 4.22 32.85
N ASN A 186 16.55 2.91 32.61
CA ASN A 186 17.01 1.97 33.63
C ASN A 186 18.47 2.21 34.02
N TYR A 187 19.34 2.50 33.04
CA TYR A 187 20.74 2.85 33.29
C TYR A 187 20.86 4.10 34.16
N PHE A 188 20.18 5.19 33.78
CA PHE A 188 20.26 6.45 34.52
C PHE A 188 19.59 6.39 35.91
N ARG A 189 18.64 5.47 36.13
CA ARG A 189 18.12 5.21 37.48
C ARG A 189 19.19 4.64 38.42
N GLN A 190 20.13 3.85 37.91
CA GLN A 190 21.23 3.25 38.68
C GLN A 190 22.47 4.17 38.76
N PHE A 191 22.48 5.27 38.01
CA PHE A 191 23.64 6.16 37.92
C PHE A 191 24.09 6.77 39.26
N PRO A 192 23.18 7.24 40.16
CA PRO A 192 23.61 7.78 41.45
C PRO A 192 24.32 6.75 42.34
N GLU A 193 23.84 5.50 42.32
CA GLU A 193 24.45 4.41 43.06
C GLU A 193 25.84 4.07 42.50
N TRP A 194 25.94 3.93 41.17
CA TRP A 194 27.22 3.72 40.50
C TRP A 194 28.22 4.84 40.82
N GLN A 195 27.78 6.10 40.82
CA GLN A 195 28.63 7.24 41.15
C GLN A 195 29.15 7.16 42.59
N SER A 196 28.29 6.83 43.55
CA SER A 196 28.68 6.62 44.95
C SER A 196 29.72 5.49 45.10
N VAL A 197 29.48 4.36 44.43
CA VAL A 197 30.43 3.23 44.39
C VAL A 197 31.75 3.66 43.77
N ALA A 198 31.72 4.37 42.64
CA ALA A 198 32.91 4.85 41.94
C ALA A 198 33.76 5.78 42.82
N GLU A 199 33.13 6.76 43.48
CA GLU A 199 33.81 7.69 44.39
C GLU A 199 34.45 6.94 45.58
N LYS A 200 33.75 5.96 46.15
CA LYS A 200 34.26 5.12 47.23
C LYS A 200 35.46 4.29 46.75
N THR A 201 35.35 3.61 45.61
CA THR A 201 36.43 2.81 45.02
C THR A 201 37.67 3.67 44.72
N ILE A 202 37.49 4.90 44.21
CA ILE A 202 38.61 5.83 43.99
C ILE A 202 39.29 6.19 45.32
N LYS A 203 38.54 6.45 46.40
CA LYS A 203 39.12 6.73 47.72
C LYS A 203 39.93 5.54 48.26
N GLU A 204 39.38 4.33 48.14
CA GLU A 204 40.03 3.08 48.60
C GLU A 204 41.27 2.73 47.77
N SER A 205 41.29 3.10 46.48
CA SER A 205 42.43 2.88 45.57
C SER A 205 43.73 3.64 45.93
N LYS A 206 43.71 4.45 46.99
CA LYS A 206 44.91 5.06 47.56
C LYS A 206 45.74 4.05 48.36
N GLN A 207 45.13 2.96 48.81
CA GLN A 207 45.79 1.89 49.57
C GLN A 207 46.17 0.70 48.68
N ASP A 208 45.33 0.37 47.69
CA ASP A 208 45.56 -0.70 46.72
C ASP A 208 45.09 -0.29 45.30
N ARG A 209 45.25 -1.11 44.27
CA ARG A 209 44.84 -0.77 42.89
C ARG A 209 43.35 -1.00 42.67
N ALA A 210 42.70 -0.15 41.88
CA ALA A 210 41.31 -0.34 41.47
C ALA A 210 41.11 -0.08 39.98
N ILE A 211 40.21 -0.84 39.36
CA ILE A 211 39.79 -0.64 37.97
C ILE A 211 38.34 -0.15 37.98
N LEU A 212 38.10 1.01 37.38
CA LEU A 212 36.76 1.56 37.18
C LEU A 212 36.39 1.45 35.70
N ILE A 213 35.22 0.87 35.42
CA ILE A 213 34.70 0.76 34.06
C ILE A 213 33.48 1.66 33.92
N ASP A 214 33.61 2.70 33.10
CA ASP A 214 32.49 3.50 32.62
C ASP A 214 32.09 2.99 31.23
N LYS A 215 31.04 2.17 31.20
CA LYS A 215 30.52 1.56 29.97
C LYS A 215 29.93 2.59 29.01
N PHE A 216 29.41 3.71 29.51
CA PHE A 216 28.75 4.72 28.69
C PHE A 216 29.78 5.65 28.03
N ALA A 217 30.80 6.07 28.79
CA ALA A 217 31.92 6.83 28.23
C ALA A 217 32.92 5.96 27.45
N ALA A 218 32.71 4.64 27.41
CA ALA A 218 33.64 3.66 26.87
C ALA A 218 35.06 3.80 27.47
N LYS A 219 35.15 4.06 28.78
CA LYS A 219 36.42 4.27 29.50
C LYS A 219 36.67 3.14 30.50
N CYS A 220 37.92 2.68 30.52
CA CYS A 220 38.45 1.82 31.58
C CYS A 220 39.60 2.58 32.25
N LEU A 221 39.44 2.91 33.53
CA LEU A 221 40.36 3.73 34.30
C LEU A 221 41.03 2.88 35.38
N LEU A 222 42.36 2.89 35.41
CA LEU A 222 43.15 2.26 36.46
C LEU A 222 43.55 3.34 37.48
N TYR A 223 43.10 3.18 38.72
CA TYR A 223 43.55 3.98 39.85
C TYR A 223 44.57 3.19 40.66
N LYS A 224 45.68 3.84 40.99
CA LYS A 224 46.73 3.28 41.84
C LYS A 224 47.42 4.40 42.61
N LYS A 225 47.98 4.06 43.77
CA LYS A 225 48.91 4.94 44.49
C LYS A 225 50.09 5.30 43.57
N VAL A 226 50.32 6.59 43.37
CA VAL A 226 51.53 7.09 42.70
C VAL A 226 52.65 7.07 43.73
N SER A 227 53.67 6.25 43.47
CA SER A 227 54.91 6.14 44.24
C SER A 227 55.77 7.37 44.08
#